data_AF-A0A1F5J5I9-F1
#
_entry.id   AF-A0A1F5J5I9-F1
#
_cell.length_a   1.000
_cell.length_b   1.000
_cell.length_c   1.000
_cell.angle_alpha   90.00
_cell.angle_beta   90.00
_cell.angle_gamma   90.00
#
_symmetry.space_group_name_H-M   'P 1'
#
loop_
_entity.id
_entity.type
_entity.pdbx_description
1 polymer ?
#
loop_
_entity_poly.entity_id
_entity_poly.type
_entity_poly.pdbx_seq_one_letter_code
_entity_poly.pdbx_strand_id
1 'polypeptide(L)'
;MKRTILILTAAVFALIGCGAQNKEENASGAKPKVPLDVSMNYSHETHKKVMEKEGFDCFVCHPMNIETKDEKSIEEAIKMSKQSFFPGKETCHFCHFNPEAGNIAPGECSLCHFNMAEIEPKNHNFNWMEKHAVFSKADEESCENCHAPRFCEDCHKRRDLPTIMVHDRNFRMIHGIEARANPRECGSCHEVTFCNTCHTKGGYDY
;
A
#
# COMPACT_ATOMS: atom_id res chain seq x y z
N MET A 1 -57.30 -8.43 63.42
CA MET A 1 -57.34 -7.16 62.65
C MET A 1 -56.10 -6.37 63.05
N LYS A 2 -55.13 -5.96 62.22
CA LYS A 2 -54.85 -5.98 60.79
C LYS A 2 -53.34 -6.31 60.66
N ARG A 3 -52.96 -7.18 59.73
CA ARG A 3 -51.55 -7.44 59.37
C ARG A 3 -51.02 -6.21 58.63
N THR A 4 -50.02 -5.54 59.19
CA THR A 4 -49.33 -4.42 58.55
C THR A 4 -48.35 -5.00 57.52
N ILE A 5 -48.81 -5.10 56.27
CA ILE A 5 -47.98 -5.46 55.12
C ILE A 5 -47.22 -4.19 54.71
N LEU A 6 -45.88 -4.21 54.86
CA LEU A 6 -45.00 -3.21 54.26
C LEU A 6 -45.15 -3.27 52.73
N ILE A 7 -45.72 -2.24 52.14
CA ILE A 7 -45.71 -2.03 50.70
C ILE A 7 -44.39 -1.31 50.39
N LEU A 8 -43.33 -2.08 50.08
CA LEU A 8 -42.18 -1.54 49.35
C LEU A 8 -42.57 -1.43 47.88
N THR A 9 -42.98 -0.23 47.46
CA THR A 9 -43.18 0.10 46.05
C THR A 9 -41.82 0.06 45.34
N ALA A 10 -41.63 -0.96 44.49
CA ALA A 10 -40.50 -1.04 43.58
C ALA A 10 -40.60 0.09 42.54
N ALA A 11 -39.86 1.18 42.76
CA ALA A 11 -39.61 2.18 41.74
C ALA A 11 -38.56 1.63 40.78
N VAL A 12 -39.03 1.02 39.68
CA VAL A 12 -38.21 0.68 38.51
C VAL A 12 -37.82 1.99 37.85
N PHE A 13 -36.70 2.58 38.28
CA PHE A 13 -36.02 3.60 37.50
C PHE A 13 -35.29 2.89 36.36
N ALA A 14 -36.01 2.73 35.25
CA ALA A 14 -35.39 2.51 33.96
C ALA A 14 -34.47 3.71 33.69
N LEU A 15 -33.16 3.48 33.78
CA LEU A 15 -32.14 4.38 33.27
C LEU A 15 -32.28 4.44 31.75
N ILE A 16 -33.23 5.24 31.28
CA ILE A 16 -33.19 5.82 29.95
C ILE A 16 -32.00 6.77 30.00
N GLY A 17 -30.84 6.24 29.63
CA GLY A 17 -29.66 7.04 29.38
C GLY A 17 -30.02 8.07 28.32
N CYS A 18 -30.18 9.32 28.76
CA CYS A 18 -30.08 10.47 27.88
C CYS A 18 -28.73 10.33 27.17
N GLY A 19 -28.78 10.02 25.87
CA GLY A 19 -27.62 10.00 24.99
C GLY A 19 -26.98 11.38 25.02
N ALA A 20 -25.97 11.53 25.87
CA ALA A 20 -24.92 12.51 25.64
C ALA A 20 -24.31 12.13 24.30
N GLN A 21 -24.52 13.00 23.31
CA GLN A 21 -23.84 12.94 22.03
C GLN A 21 -22.35 13.18 22.28
N ASN A 22 -21.65 12.13 22.70
CA ASN A 22 -20.21 12.08 22.67
C ASN A 22 -19.84 11.99 21.19
N LYS A 23 -19.41 13.13 20.67
CA LYS A 23 -18.62 13.24 19.46
C LYS A 23 -17.46 12.23 19.61
N GLU A 24 -17.57 11.07 18.97
CA GLU A 24 -16.38 10.26 18.70
C GLU A 24 -15.59 11.04 17.65
N GLU A 25 -14.75 11.95 18.16
CA GLU A 25 -13.58 12.39 17.43
C GLU A 25 -12.75 11.14 17.20
N ASN A 26 -12.64 10.75 15.93
CA ASN A 26 -11.71 9.77 15.38
C ASN A 26 -10.52 9.53 16.32
N ALA A 27 -10.63 8.51 17.17
CA ALA A 27 -9.56 8.12 18.08
C ALA A 27 -8.54 7.28 17.30
N SER A 28 -7.88 7.93 16.34
CA SER A 28 -6.55 7.55 15.91
C SER A 28 -5.61 7.71 17.12
N GLY A 29 -5.35 6.64 17.88
CA GLY A 29 -4.44 6.82 19.02
C GLY A 29 -4.16 5.66 19.96
N ALA A 30 -4.79 4.48 19.85
CA ALA A 30 -4.30 3.33 20.60
C ALA A 30 -3.18 2.64 19.81
N LYS A 31 -1.94 3.16 19.93
CA LYS A 31 -0.77 2.44 19.44
C LYS A 31 -0.69 1.10 20.20
N PRO A 32 -0.59 -0.04 19.50
CA PRO A 32 -0.46 -1.33 20.17
C PRO A 32 0.77 -1.31 21.09
N LYS A 33 0.61 -1.80 22.33
CA LYS A 33 1.67 -1.81 23.35
C LYS A 33 2.75 -2.88 23.12
N VAL A 34 2.60 -3.69 22.08
CA VAL A 34 3.57 -4.69 21.60
C VAL A 34 3.86 -4.34 20.14
N PRO A 35 5.12 -4.39 19.66
CA PRO A 35 5.39 -4.23 18.24
C PRO A 35 4.54 -5.22 17.44
N LEU A 36 3.67 -4.71 16.56
CA LEU A 36 3.04 -5.54 15.55
C LEU A 36 4.13 -5.89 14.54
N ASP A 37 4.78 -7.03 14.72
CA ASP A 37 5.86 -7.47 13.86
C ASP A 37 5.57 -8.83 13.22
N VAL A 38 6.34 -9.15 12.17
CA VAL A 38 6.16 -10.34 11.32
C VAL A 38 6.10 -11.64 12.14
N SER A 39 6.77 -11.71 13.29
CA SER A 39 6.75 -12.88 14.17
C SER A 39 5.36 -13.21 14.69
N MET A 40 4.45 -12.23 14.77
CA MET A 40 3.09 -12.44 15.25
C MET A 40 2.22 -13.22 14.25
N ASN A 41 2.51 -13.10 12.95
CA ASN A 41 1.79 -13.81 11.88
C ASN A 41 2.60 -14.98 11.29
N TYR A 42 3.82 -15.23 11.80
CA TYR A 42 4.69 -16.30 11.29
C TYR A 42 4.33 -17.67 11.85
N SER A 43 4.04 -18.63 10.96
CA SER A 43 3.78 -20.04 11.33
C SER A 43 5.03 -20.91 11.11
N HIS A 44 5.69 -21.32 12.20
CA HIS A 44 6.78 -22.29 12.14
C HIS A 44 6.33 -23.63 11.52
N GLU A 45 5.11 -24.10 11.80
CA GLU A 45 4.61 -25.37 11.29
C GLU A 45 4.47 -25.34 9.75
N THR A 46 3.92 -24.26 9.21
CA THR A 46 3.74 -24.09 7.76
C THR A 46 5.08 -23.96 7.06
N HIS A 47 5.99 -23.13 7.59
CA HIS A 47 7.31 -22.92 6.97
C HIS A 47 8.19 -24.16 7.05
N LYS A 48 8.17 -24.91 8.16
CA LYS A 48 8.92 -26.16 8.30
C LYS A 48 8.59 -27.17 7.21
N LYS A 49 7.31 -27.31 6.84
CA LYS A 49 6.88 -28.22 5.76
C LYS A 49 7.51 -27.83 4.41
N VAL A 50 7.59 -26.53 4.12
CA VAL A 50 8.24 -26.03 2.90
C VAL A 50 9.75 -26.19 2.98
N MET A 51 10.37 -25.85 4.12
CA MET A 51 11.82 -26.01 4.32
C MET A 51 12.28 -27.47 4.18
N GLU A 52 11.55 -28.42 4.76
CA GLU A 52 11.84 -29.85 4.61
C GLU A 52 11.70 -30.32 3.16
N LYS A 53 10.69 -29.81 2.44
CA LYS A 53 10.46 -30.13 1.03
C LYS A 53 11.58 -29.59 0.13
N GLU A 54 11.99 -28.36 0.35
CA GLU A 54 13.02 -27.67 -0.45
C GLU A 54 14.46 -28.00 0.02
N GLY A 55 14.62 -28.74 1.12
CA GLY A 55 15.93 -29.17 1.65
C GLY A 55 16.71 -28.09 2.40
N PHE A 56 16.02 -27.09 2.97
CA PHE A 56 16.65 -26.03 3.75
C PHE A 56 16.77 -26.37 5.24
N ASP A 57 17.94 -26.10 5.81
CA ASP A 57 18.19 -26.22 7.25
C ASP A 57 17.60 -25.06 8.06
N CYS A 58 17.39 -25.29 9.36
CA CYS A 58 16.93 -24.27 10.31
C CYS A 58 17.81 -23.01 10.31
N PHE A 59 19.11 -23.16 10.01
CA PHE A 59 20.08 -22.08 10.03
C PHE A 59 19.90 -21.05 8.92
N VAL A 60 19.09 -21.34 7.90
CA VAL A 60 18.72 -20.36 6.86
C VAL A 60 17.98 -19.17 7.47
N CYS A 61 17.15 -19.41 8.49
CA CYS A 61 16.44 -18.36 9.22
C CYS A 61 17.08 -18.06 10.58
N HIS A 62 17.78 -19.02 11.17
CA HIS A 62 18.48 -18.85 12.44
C HIS A 62 19.99 -18.87 12.25
N PRO A 63 20.62 -17.80 11.73
CA PRO A 63 22.06 -17.75 11.58
C PRO A 63 22.70 -17.74 12.98
N MET A 64 23.09 -18.91 13.43
CA MET A 64 23.73 -19.15 14.73
C MET A 64 25.25 -19.02 14.65
N ASN A 65 25.81 -18.78 13.46
CA ASN A 65 27.24 -18.62 13.25
C ASN A 65 27.70 -17.20 13.57
N ILE A 66 27.63 -16.82 14.84
CA ILE A 66 28.14 -15.53 15.30
C ILE A 66 29.45 -15.72 16.05
N GLU A 67 30.55 -15.32 15.43
CA GLU A 67 31.85 -15.25 16.10
C GLU A 67 31.87 -14.08 17.09
N THR A 68 32.05 -14.39 18.38
CA THR A 68 32.36 -13.40 19.41
C THR A 68 33.87 -13.32 19.56
N LYS A 69 34.47 -12.21 19.13
CA LYS A 69 35.92 -12.00 19.25
C LYS A 69 36.36 -11.64 20.67
N ASP A 70 35.46 -11.13 21.51
CA ASP A 70 35.71 -10.72 22.90
C ASP A 70 34.46 -10.93 23.76
N GLU A 71 34.58 -10.93 25.09
CA GLU A 71 33.46 -10.92 26.04
C GLU A 71 32.62 -9.64 25.82
N LYS A 72 31.65 -9.76 24.92
CA LYS A 72 30.80 -8.67 24.47
C LYS A 72 29.99 -8.09 25.63
N SER A 73 29.78 -6.78 25.59
CA SER A 73 28.82 -6.11 26.46
C SER A 73 27.47 -6.83 26.35
N ILE A 74 26.72 -6.91 27.45
CA ILE A 74 25.40 -7.54 27.50
C ILE A 74 24.50 -7.03 26.35
N GLU A 75 24.65 -5.76 25.96
CA GLU A 75 23.93 -5.14 24.86
C GLU A 75 24.25 -5.75 23.48
N GLU A 76 25.52 -6.01 23.19
CA GLU A 76 25.93 -6.65 21.93
C GLU A 76 25.50 -8.12 21.88
N ALA A 77 25.58 -8.84 23.01
CA ALA A 77 25.08 -10.21 23.11
C ALA A 77 23.55 -10.28 22.88
N ILE A 78 22.79 -9.33 23.43
CA ILE A 78 21.35 -9.19 23.19
C ILE A 78 21.07 -8.88 21.71
N LYS A 79 21.83 -7.97 21.09
CA LYS A 79 21.68 -7.62 19.68
C LYS A 79 21.91 -8.81 18.77
N MET A 80 22.96 -9.58 19.04
CA MET A 80 23.29 -10.80 18.32
C MET A 80 22.21 -11.87 18.47
N SER A 81 21.77 -12.14 19.69
CA SER A 81 20.67 -13.07 19.95
C SER A 81 19.42 -12.68 19.17
N LYS A 82 19.07 -11.38 19.17
CA LYS A 82 17.96 -10.86 18.36
C LYS A 82 18.16 -11.10 16.87
N GLN A 83 19.36 -10.90 16.32
CA GLN A 83 19.64 -11.15 14.91
C GLN A 83 19.58 -12.63 14.53
N SER A 84 19.95 -13.55 15.44
CA SER A 84 19.78 -14.98 15.21
C SER A 84 18.32 -15.43 15.25
N PHE A 85 17.46 -14.81 16.06
CA PHE A 85 16.03 -15.15 16.11
C PHE A 85 15.18 -14.32 15.13
N PHE A 86 15.70 -13.18 14.69
CA PHE A 86 15.05 -12.25 13.77
C PHE A 86 16.11 -11.72 12.77
N PRO A 87 16.46 -12.50 11.75
CA PRO A 87 17.54 -12.17 10.79
C PRO A 87 17.19 -11.00 9.85
N GLY A 88 15.96 -10.46 9.93
CA GLY A 88 15.48 -9.35 9.14
C GLY A 88 14.76 -9.77 7.85
N LYS A 89 14.25 -8.78 7.11
CA LYS A 89 13.40 -8.98 5.94
C LYS A 89 14.05 -9.80 4.81
N GLU A 90 15.38 -9.77 4.71
CA GLU A 90 16.13 -10.43 3.64
C GLU A 90 15.90 -11.95 3.66
N THR A 91 15.77 -12.55 4.84
CA THR A 91 15.46 -13.98 4.99
C THR A 91 14.09 -14.34 4.43
N CYS A 92 13.08 -13.49 4.67
CA CYS A 92 11.74 -13.72 4.14
C CYS A 92 11.72 -13.56 2.61
N HIS A 93 12.34 -12.49 2.12
CA HIS A 93 12.39 -12.18 0.69
C HIS A 93 13.24 -13.15 -0.13
N PHE A 94 14.26 -13.78 0.47
CA PHE A 94 15.06 -14.82 -0.21
C PHE A 94 14.18 -15.91 -0.85
N CYS A 95 13.13 -16.35 -0.15
CA CYS A 95 12.18 -17.32 -0.68
C CYS A 95 10.95 -16.67 -1.32
N HIS A 96 10.38 -15.62 -0.71
CA HIS A 96 9.09 -15.06 -1.13
C HIS A 96 9.17 -13.99 -2.22
N PHE A 97 10.34 -13.41 -2.42
CA PHE A 97 10.66 -12.50 -3.53
C PHE A 97 11.48 -13.25 -4.59
N ASN A 98 11.06 -14.49 -4.89
CA ASN A 98 11.64 -15.32 -5.93
C ASN A 98 10.52 -15.94 -6.79
N PRO A 99 10.22 -15.37 -7.97
CA PRO A 99 9.15 -15.86 -8.83
C PRO A 99 9.40 -17.26 -9.39
N GLU A 100 10.65 -17.72 -9.44
CA GLU A 100 11.02 -19.05 -9.97
C GLU A 100 10.82 -20.17 -8.94
N ALA A 101 10.86 -19.85 -7.64
CA ALA A 101 10.77 -20.82 -6.56
C ALA A 101 9.32 -21.28 -6.27
N GLY A 102 8.30 -20.67 -6.90
CA GLY A 102 6.89 -20.99 -6.70
C GLY A 102 6.33 -20.62 -5.31
N ASN A 103 7.17 -20.22 -4.37
CA ASN A 103 6.80 -19.78 -3.02
C ASN A 103 6.53 -18.27 -2.99
N ILE A 104 5.65 -17.81 -3.87
CA ILE A 104 5.39 -16.37 -4.05
C ILE A 104 4.74 -15.79 -2.78
N ALA A 105 5.19 -14.60 -2.37
CA ALA A 105 4.53 -13.84 -1.30
C ALA A 105 3.01 -13.70 -1.58
N PRO A 106 2.15 -13.80 -0.56
CA PRO A 106 0.74 -13.44 -0.72
C PRO A 106 0.62 -12.00 -1.24
N GLY A 107 -0.36 -11.74 -2.10
CA GLY A 107 -0.66 -10.38 -2.59
C GLY A 107 -1.17 -9.42 -1.51
N GLU A 108 -1.43 -9.92 -0.30
CA GLU A 108 -1.79 -9.12 0.87
C GLU A 108 -0.51 -8.75 1.65
N CYS A 109 0.13 -7.66 1.23
CA CYS A 109 1.41 -7.19 1.78
C CYS A 109 1.35 -6.98 3.30
N SER A 110 0.19 -6.60 3.85
CA SER A 110 -0.05 -6.36 5.28
C SER A 110 0.07 -7.61 6.16
N LEU A 111 0.11 -8.81 5.58
CA LEU A 111 0.39 -10.03 6.35
C LEU A 111 1.79 -10.00 6.97
N CYS A 112 2.74 -9.35 6.29
CA CYS A 112 4.13 -9.17 6.74
C CYS A 112 4.44 -7.70 7.04
N HIS A 113 3.90 -6.75 6.28
CA HIS A 113 4.18 -5.32 6.40
C HIS A 113 3.07 -4.59 7.17
N PHE A 114 3.12 -4.66 8.51
CA PHE A 114 2.11 -4.00 9.38
C PHE A 114 2.12 -2.47 9.29
N ASN A 115 3.27 -1.89 8.97
CA ASN A 115 3.42 -0.46 8.73
C ASN A 115 3.83 -0.24 7.27
N MET A 116 2.84 -0.09 6.38
CA MET A 116 3.08 0.13 4.95
C MET A 116 3.94 1.38 4.68
N ALA A 117 3.88 2.40 5.56
CA ALA A 117 4.69 3.60 5.44
C ALA A 117 6.21 3.32 5.54
N GLU A 118 6.64 2.18 6.09
CA GLU A 118 8.06 1.80 6.13
C GLU A 118 8.59 1.25 4.80
N ILE A 119 7.70 0.74 3.95
CA ILE A 119 8.04 0.22 2.62
C ILE A 119 7.56 1.14 1.49
N GLU A 120 6.81 2.19 1.83
CA GLU A 120 6.32 3.20 0.91
C GLU A 120 7.48 3.96 0.25
N PRO A 121 7.61 3.93 -1.09
CA PRO A 121 8.65 4.69 -1.76
C PRO A 121 8.42 6.20 -1.68
N LYS A 122 9.50 6.99 -1.72
CA LYS A 122 9.45 8.47 -1.61
C LYS A 122 8.61 9.18 -2.68
N ASN A 123 8.28 8.50 -3.77
CA ASN A 123 7.45 9.04 -4.86
C ASN A 123 5.94 8.99 -4.53
N HIS A 124 5.54 8.32 -3.45
CA HIS A 124 4.19 8.38 -2.90
C HIS A 124 4.04 9.70 -2.14
N ASN A 125 3.54 10.70 -2.86
CA ASN A 125 3.41 12.06 -2.36
C ASN A 125 2.00 12.60 -2.59
N PHE A 126 1.70 13.72 -1.93
CA PHE A 126 0.36 14.34 -1.96
C PHE A 126 -0.05 14.81 -3.36
N ASN A 127 0.89 15.03 -4.29
CA ASN A 127 0.62 15.44 -5.67
C ASN A 127 0.75 14.28 -6.67
N TRP A 128 0.43 13.06 -6.23
CA TRP A 128 0.36 11.87 -7.05
C TRP A 128 -0.33 12.11 -8.40
N MET A 129 -1.51 12.74 -8.41
CA MET A 129 -2.30 12.97 -9.63
C MET A 129 -1.56 13.80 -10.69
N GLU A 130 -0.62 14.66 -10.30
CA GLU A 130 0.16 15.48 -11.21
C GLU A 130 1.44 14.79 -11.68
N LYS A 131 2.04 13.93 -10.86
CA LYS A 131 3.42 13.45 -11.05
C LYS A 131 3.55 11.96 -11.34
N HIS A 132 2.52 11.15 -11.06
CA HIS A 132 2.60 9.70 -11.27
C HIS A 132 2.96 9.32 -12.70
N ALA A 133 2.46 10.06 -13.70
CA ALA A 133 2.79 9.82 -15.10
C ALA A 133 4.29 10.02 -15.39
N VAL A 134 4.96 10.96 -14.72
CA VAL A 134 6.41 11.17 -14.86
C VAL A 134 7.18 10.01 -14.26
N PHE A 135 6.78 9.53 -13.09
CA PHE A 135 7.43 8.40 -12.42
C PHE A 135 7.18 7.08 -13.16
N SER A 136 5.94 6.81 -13.57
CA SER A 136 5.57 5.62 -14.35
C SER A 136 6.29 5.59 -15.70
N LYS A 137 6.41 6.73 -16.41
CA LYS A 137 7.19 6.79 -17.65
C LYS A 137 8.68 6.53 -17.44
N ALA A 138 9.22 6.90 -16.27
CA ALA A 138 10.62 6.67 -15.96
C ALA A 138 10.88 5.20 -15.61
N ASP A 139 9.99 4.57 -14.84
CA ASP A 139 10.13 3.20 -14.36
C ASP A 139 8.77 2.62 -13.95
N GLU A 140 8.06 2.03 -14.92
CA GLU A 140 6.75 1.39 -14.69
C GLU A 140 6.89 0.11 -13.87
N GLU A 141 7.92 -0.69 -14.13
CA GLU A 141 8.20 -1.97 -13.46
C GLU A 141 8.38 -1.78 -11.95
N SER A 142 8.99 -0.68 -11.51
CA SER A 142 9.12 -0.35 -10.09
C SER A 142 7.77 -0.30 -9.35
N CYS A 143 6.70 0.09 -10.05
CA CYS A 143 5.36 0.17 -9.49
C CYS A 143 4.74 -1.23 -9.36
N GLU A 144 5.02 -2.11 -10.31
CA GLU A 144 4.48 -3.47 -10.35
C GLU A 144 5.01 -4.37 -9.24
N ASN A 145 6.15 -4.01 -8.65
CA ASN A 145 6.68 -4.68 -7.45
C ASN A 145 5.70 -4.65 -6.26
N CYS A 146 4.81 -3.66 -6.21
CA CYS A 146 3.85 -3.46 -5.12
C CYS A 146 2.39 -3.38 -5.60
N HIS A 147 2.15 -2.87 -6.80
CA HIS A 147 0.81 -2.62 -7.33
C HIS A 147 0.48 -3.53 -8.51
N ALA A 148 -0.66 -4.22 -8.45
CA ALA A 148 -1.15 -4.98 -9.59
C ALA A 148 -1.59 -4.04 -10.73
N PRO A 149 -1.54 -4.46 -12.02
CA PRO A 149 -1.93 -3.63 -13.16
C PRO A 149 -3.32 -2.98 -13.04
N ARG A 150 -4.27 -3.67 -12.36
CA ARG A 150 -5.61 -3.13 -12.07
C ARG A 150 -5.59 -1.77 -11.36
N PHE A 151 -4.55 -1.47 -10.59
CA PHE A 151 -4.41 -0.18 -9.89
C PHE A 151 -4.35 0.99 -10.88
N CYS A 152 -3.63 0.82 -11.99
CA CYS A 152 -3.59 1.81 -13.07
C CYS A 152 -4.97 1.90 -13.75
N GLU A 153 -5.57 0.74 -14.00
CA GLU A 153 -6.86 0.63 -14.69
C GLU A 153 -8.01 1.27 -13.92
N ASP A 154 -7.97 1.21 -12.59
CA ASP A 154 -8.98 1.78 -11.70
C ASP A 154 -9.21 3.25 -12.01
N CYS A 155 -8.20 4.00 -12.47
CA CYS A 155 -8.38 5.38 -12.94
C CYS A 155 -8.35 5.50 -14.46
N HIS A 156 -7.44 4.80 -15.14
CA HIS A 156 -7.22 4.99 -16.58
C HIS A 156 -8.32 4.39 -17.47
N LYS A 157 -9.07 3.41 -16.95
CA LYS A 157 -10.24 2.82 -17.65
C LYS A 157 -11.58 3.40 -17.17
N ARG A 158 -11.59 4.22 -16.12
CA ARG A 158 -12.80 4.88 -15.61
C ARG A 158 -13.29 5.96 -16.57
N ARG A 159 -14.60 5.98 -16.84
CA ARG A 159 -15.22 6.93 -17.78
C ARG A 159 -15.53 8.28 -17.15
N ASP A 160 -15.70 8.30 -15.84
CA ASP A 160 -16.08 9.41 -14.95
C ASP A 160 -14.90 10.29 -14.53
N LEU A 161 -13.67 9.80 -14.62
CA LEU A 161 -12.49 10.63 -14.47
C LEU A 161 -12.11 11.24 -15.83
N PRO A 162 -11.82 12.56 -15.89
CA PRO A 162 -11.09 13.11 -17.01
C PRO A 162 -9.66 12.57 -16.92
N THR A 163 -9.45 11.39 -17.47
CA THR A 163 -8.12 10.95 -17.87
C THR A 163 -7.64 11.97 -18.88
N ILE A 164 -6.74 12.86 -18.46
CA ILE A 164 -6.09 13.81 -19.34
C ILE A 164 -5.19 12.95 -20.23
N MET A 165 -5.75 12.41 -21.31
CA MET A 165 -5.02 11.76 -22.38
C MET A 165 -4.31 12.85 -23.17
N VAL A 166 -3.31 13.49 -22.53
CA VAL A 166 -2.48 14.60 -23.02
C VAL A 166 -3.23 15.87 -23.44
N HIS A 167 -4.53 15.77 -23.74
CA HIS A 167 -5.49 16.79 -24.08
C HIS A 167 -6.85 16.43 -23.46
N ASP A 168 -7.69 17.43 -23.24
CA ASP A 168 -9.06 17.24 -22.75
C ASP A 168 -9.93 16.52 -23.81
N ARG A 169 -11.00 15.84 -23.39
CA ARG A 169 -12.00 15.25 -24.29
C ARG A 169 -12.63 16.29 -25.22
N ASN A 170 -12.70 17.54 -24.78
CA ASN A 170 -13.19 18.66 -25.59
C ASN A 170 -12.12 19.29 -26.49
N PHE A 171 -10.91 18.72 -26.60
CA PHE A 171 -9.79 19.31 -27.35
C PHE A 171 -10.17 19.72 -28.77
N ARG A 172 -10.97 18.93 -29.50
CA ARG A 172 -11.45 19.33 -30.84
C ARG A 172 -12.20 20.66 -30.85
N MET A 173 -12.84 21.03 -29.75
CA MET A 173 -13.55 22.32 -29.59
C MET A 173 -12.62 23.44 -29.12
N ILE A 174 -11.61 23.15 -28.29
CA ILE A 174 -10.77 24.17 -27.64
C ILE A 174 -9.38 24.36 -28.27
N HIS A 175 -8.88 23.39 -29.03
CA HIS A 175 -7.50 23.40 -29.57
C HIS A 175 -7.24 24.60 -30.46
N GLY A 176 -8.27 25.18 -31.09
CA GLY A 176 -8.13 26.39 -31.88
C GLY A 176 -7.77 27.63 -31.03
N ILE A 177 -8.17 27.67 -29.75
CA ILE A 177 -7.78 28.74 -28.82
C ILE A 177 -6.32 28.52 -28.40
N GLU A 178 -5.99 27.29 -28.01
CA GLU A 178 -4.65 26.90 -27.55
C GLU A 178 -3.59 27.04 -28.66
N ALA A 179 -3.89 26.56 -29.87
CA ALA A 179 -3.00 26.67 -31.04
C ALA A 179 -2.80 28.12 -31.50
N ARG A 180 -3.76 29.02 -31.23
CA ARG A 180 -3.57 30.47 -31.48
C ARG A 180 -2.71 31.12 -30.40
N ALA A 181 -2.85 30.68 -29.15
CA ALA A 181 -2.06 31.20 -28.04
C ALA A 181 -0.58 30.82 -28.17
N ASN A 182 -0.28 29.54 -28.43
CA ASN A 182 1.09 29.07 -28.63
C ASN A 182 1.14 27.77 -29.46
N PRO A 183 1.26 27.85 -30.80
CA PRO A 183 1.30 26.66 -31.65
C PRO A 183 2.61 25.85 -31.52
N ARG A 184 3.66 26.42 -30.91
CA ARG A 184 4.96 25.76 -30.77
C ARG A 184 4.95 24.63 -29.74
N GLU A 185 4.08 24.72 -28.72
CA GLU A 185 3.92 23.67 -27.69
C GLU A 185 3.57 22.32 -28.33
N CYS A 186 2.74 22.33 -29.37
CA CYS A 186 2.31 21.14 -30.09
C CYS A 186 3.48 20.47 -30.83
N GLY A 187 4.44 21.27 -31.33
CA GLY A 187 5.58 20.81 -32.13
C GLY A 187 6.60 19.96 -31.38
N SER A 188 6.49 19.88 -30.05
CA SER A 188 7.33 19.01 -29.22
C SER A 188 6.97 17.53 -29.39
N CYS A 189 5.71 17.23 -29.72
CA CYS A 189 5.17 15.87 -29.85
C CYS A 189 4.50 15.62 -31.21
N HIS A 190 3.99 16.66 -31.88
CA HIS A 190 3.21 16.55 -33.12
C HIS A 190 3.89 17.25 -34.29
N GLU A 191 3.89 16.61 -35.45
CA GLU A 191 4.29 17.22 -36.71
C GLU A 191 3.16 18.05 -37.32
N VAL A 192 3.51 19.05 -38.14
CA VAL A 192 2.53 19.93 -38.84
C VAL A 192 1.58 19.14 -39.74
N THR A 193 2.02 17.99 -40.25
CA THR A 193 1.21 17.05 -41.04
C THR A 193 -0.03 16.56 -40.29
N PHE A 194 0.04 16.45 -38.96
CA PHE A 194 -1.09 16.09 -38.10
C PHE A 194 -2.24 17.09 -38.24
N CYS A 195 -1.94 18.40 -38.10
CA CYS A 195 -2.91 19.48 -38.24
C CYS A 195 -3.57 19.46 -39.63
N ASN A 196 -2.76 19.21 -40.65
CA ASN A 196 -3.22 19.20 -42.03
C ASN A 196 -4.25 18.11 -42.31
N THR A 197 -4.18 16.97 -41.62
CA THR A 197 -5.15 15.86 -41.80
C THR A 197 -6.59 16.33 -41.68
N CYS A 198 -6.87 17.31 -40.82
CA CYS A 198 -8.19 17.91 -40.65
C CYS A 198 -8.32 19.23 -41.43
N HIS A 199 -7.35 20.12 -41.29
CA HIS A 199 -7.43 21.50 -41.76
C HIS A 199 -7.26 21.64 -43.28
N THR A 200 -6.78 20.62 -43.99
CA THR A 200 -6.66 20.66 -45.47
C THR A 200 -7.66 19.77 -46.18
N LYS A 201 -8.28 18.79 -45.49
CA LYS A 201 -9.25 17.85 -46.07
C LYS A 201 -10.72 18.12 -45.71
N GLY A 202 -11.01 19.19 -44.97
CA GLY A 202 -12.39 19.56 -44.64
C GLY A 202 -13.01 18.76 -43.48
N GLY A 203 -12.18 18.20 -42.59
CA GLY A 203 -12.65 17.33 -41.50
C GLY A 203 -13.00 15.93 -41.97
N TYR A 204 -12.87 14.96 -41.07
CA TYR A 204 -13.35 13.60 -41.30
C TYR A 204 -14.88 13.61 -41.16
N ASP A 205 -15.57 13.54 -42.30
CA ASP A 205 -17.00 13.25 -42.35
C ASP A 205 -17.28 11.93 -41.59
N TYR A 206 -18.26 11.95 -40.69
CA TYR A 206 -18.91 10.74 -40.18
C TYR A 206 -20.12 10.41 -41.06
#